data_AF-A0A519LGS3-F1
#
_entry.id   AF-A0A519LGS3-F1
#
_cell.length_a   1.000
_cell.length_b   1.000
_cell.length_c   1.000
_cell.angle_alpha   90.00
_cell.angle_beta   90.00
_cell.angle_gamma   90.00
#
_symmetry.space_group_name_H-M   'P 1'
#
loop_
_entity.id
_entity.type
_entity.pdbx_description
1 polymer ?
#
loop_
_entity_poly.entity_id
_entity_poly.type
_entity_poly.pdbx_seq_one_letter_code
_entity_poly.pdbx_strand_id
1 'polypeptide(L)' 'FDKLYTKWFNSPVPPRNQNLSLPMSKELRDNLAAQSDKPAI' A
#
# COMPACT_ATOMS: atom_id res chain seq x y z
N PHE A 1 -0.82 -9.34 1.91
CA PHE A 1 -0.73 -7.86 1.96
C PHE A 1 -1.51 -7.19 0.84
N ASP A 2 -1.46 -7.73 -0.37
CA ASP A 2 -2.10 -7.15 -1.57
C ASP A 2 -3.60 -6.82 -1.44
N LYS A 3 -4.39 -7.70 -0.81
CA LYS A 3 -5.81 -7.44 -0.51
C LYS A 3 -6.04 -6.21 0.39
N LEU A 4 -5.20 -6.03 1.41
CA LEU A 4 -5.28 -4.89 2.33
C LEU A 4 -4.84 -3.61 1.64
N TYR A 5 -3.77 -3.67 0.85
CA TYR A 5 -3.31 -2.54 0.06
C TYR A 5 -4.40 -2.08 -0.91
N THR A 6 -5.01 -3.02 -1.65
CA THR A 6 -6.10 -2.70 -2.57
C THR A 6 -7.27 -2.03 -1.86
N LYS A 7 -7.70 -2.55 -0.70
CA LYS A 7 -8.82 -1.98 0.07
C LYS A 7 -8.59 -0.53 0.47
N TRP A 8 -7.37 -0.15 0.85
CA TRP A 8 -7.08 1.16 1.43
C TRP A 8 -6.46 2.17 0.47
N PHE A 9 -5.84 1.72 -0.62
CA PHE A 9 -5.11 2.59 -1.55
C PHE A 9 -5.63 2.56 -2.99
N ASN A 10 -6.29 1.47 -3.42
CA ASN A 10 -6.83 1.32 -4.78
C ASN A 10 -8.36 1.21 -4.85
N SER A 11 -9.03 1.30 -3.71
CA SER A 11 -10.48 1.27 -3.60
C SER A 11 -10.97 2.55 -2.92
N PRO A 12 -12.25 2.94 -3.13
CA PRO A 12 -12.85 4.04 -2.40
C PRO A 12 -12.75 3.86 -0.88
N VAL A 13 -12.17 4.85 -0.20
CA VAL A 13 -12.03 4.85 1.26
C VAL A 13 -12.98 5.85 1.93
N PRO A 14 -13.56 5.49 3.09
CA PRO A 14 -14.39 6.40 3.87
C PRO A 14 -13.57 7.54 4.49
N PRO A 15 -14.21 8.67 4.89
CA PRO A 15 -15.66 8.91 4.87
C PRO A 15 -16.18 9.49 3.54
N ARG A 16 -15.30 9.95 2.65
CA ARG A 16 -15.67 10.65 1.41
C ARG A 16 -15.78 9.75 0.18
N ASN A 17 -15.57 8.45 0.35
CA ASN A 17 -15.60 7.45 -0.72
C ASN A 17 -14.67 7.81 -1.89
N GLN A 18 -13.50 8.36 -1.58
CA GLN A 18 -12.49 8.72 -2.58
C GLN A 18 -11.47 7.60 -2.74
N ASN A 19 -11.06 7.34 -3.98
CA ASN A 19 -9.99 6.38 -4.28
C ASN A 19 -8.66 7.13 -4.40
N LEU A 20 -7.67 6.72 -3.62
CA LEU A 20 -6.34 7.32 -3.66
C LEU A 20 -5.58 6.94 -4.95
N SER A 21 -5.91 5.77 -5.53
CA SER A 21 -5.29 5.22 -6.74
C SER A 21 -3.75 5.27 -6.70
N LEU A 22 -3.18 4.97 -5.52
CA LEU A 22 -1.74 5.02 -5.29
C LEU A 22 -1.13 3.63 -5.57
N PRO A 23 -0.13 3.52 -6.46
CA PRO A 23 0.59 2.27 -6.63
C PRO A 23 1.51 2.02 -5.43
N MET A 24 1.69 0.74 -5.08
CA MET A 24 2.62 0.35 -4.02
C MET A 24 4.04 0.78 -4.40
N SER A 25 4.77 1.38 -3.45
CA SER A 25 6.16 1.78 -3.68
C SER A 25 7.05 0.56 -3.86
N LYS A 26 8.22 0.75 -4.48
CA LYS A 26 9.17 -0.35 -4.69
C LYS A 26 9.75 -0.82 -3.36
N GLU A 27 10.08 0.12 -2.49
CA GLU A 27 10.66 -0.10 -1.17
C GLU A 27 9.72 -0.92 -0.30
N LEU A 28 8.42 -0.60 -0.31
CA LEU A 28 7.41 -1.38 0.40
C LEU A 28 7.29 -2.80 -0.15
N ARG A 29 7.31 -2.99 -1.48
CA ARG A 29 7.32 -4.33 -2.08
C ARG A 29 8.54 -5.13 -1.66
N ASP A 30 9.72 -4.52 -1.71
CA ASP A 30 10.98 -5.17 -1.35
C ASP A 30 11.01 -5.55 0.14
N ASN A 31 10.51 -4.68 1.01
CA ASN A 31 10.39 -4.94 2.45
C ASN A 31 9.42 -6.09 2.75
N LEU A 32 8.30 -6.19 2.03
CA LEU A 32 7.36 -7.30 2.16
C LEU A 32 7.98 -8.63 1.72
N ALA A 33 8.77 -8.62 0.64
CA ALA A 33 9.47 -9.81 0.15
C ALA A 33 10.59 -10.26 1.10
N ALA A 34 11.36 -9.29 1.63
CA ALA A 34 12.45 -9.55 2.57
C ALA A 34 11.99 -9.76 4.02
N GLN A 35 10.70 -9.55 4.32
CA GLN A 35 10.13 -9.52 5.67
C GLN A 35 10.91 -8.58 6.61
N SER A 36 11.23 -7.38 6.12
CA SER A 36 12.09 -6.41 6.78
C SER A 36 11.35 -5.10 7.08
N ASP A 37 11.75 -4.44 8.16
CA ASP A 37 11.27 -3.13 8.60
C ASP A 37 12.19 -1.98 8.17
N LYS A 38 13.03 -2.23 7.15
CA LYS A 38 13.96 -1.21 6.63
C LYS A 38 13.22 0.07 6.28
N PRO A 39 13.74 1.24 6.69
CA PRO A 39 13.17 2.51 6.28
C PRO A 39 13.29 2.68 4.76
N ALA A 40 12.34 3.38 4.16
CA ALA A 40 12.56 3.93 2.82
C ALA A 40 13.70 4.96 2.93
N ILE A 41 14.76 4.75 2.14
CA ILE A 41 15.95 5.61 2.09
C ILE A 41 15.72 6.72 1.07
#